data_AF-A0A953VYT0-F1
#
_entry.id   AF-A0A953VYT0-F1
#
_cell.length_a   1.000
_cell.length_b   1.000
_cell.length_c   1.000
_cell.angle_alpha   90.00
_cell.angle_beta   90.00
_cell.angle_gamma   90.00
#
_symmetry.space_group_name_H-M   'P 1'
#
loop_
_entity.id
_entity.type
_entity.pdbx_description
1 polymer ?
#
loop_
_entity_poly.entity_id
_entity_poly.type
_entity_poly.pdbx_seq_one_letter_code
_entity_poly.pdbx_strand_id
1 'polypeptide(L)'
;MLLPLILDAPLDPDSPLSLMIRHWGPPLISILVGGLFASVLFPRWQESWTRTRARSQHGLEMTENLASSFSAYLTAWRRLIDIAGLQQERPLTEEEKARLLGFVADRNAARNTLLDLCARGQLYFSDAACDTITEFLDWDRKQAAKRLDDLPDLEEWRVWQKKIMRQLKADARSGR
;
A
#
# COMPACT_ATOMS: atom_id res chain seq x y z
N MET A 1 -46.95 -34.87 29.13
CA MET A 1 -45.88 -34.54 30.10
C MET A 1 -45.28 -35.85 30.61
N LEU A 2 -44.39 -36.51 29.85
CA LEU A 2 -43.63 -37.70 30.26
C LEU A 2 -42.44 -37.87 29.31
N LEU A 3 -41.35 -37.15 29.56
CA LEU A 3 -40.01 -37.44 29.01
C LEU A 3 -38.98 -36.76 29.91
N PRO A 4 -38.69 -37.36 31.08
CA PRO A 4 -37.31 -37.46 31.50
C PRO A 4 -37.07 -38.76 32.30
N LEU A 5 -36.65 -39.86 31.67
CA LEU A 5 -36.24 -41.04 32.47
C LEU A 5 -35.35 -42.08 31.76
N ILE A 6 -34.67 -41.73 30.66
CA ILE A 6 -33.82 -42.69 29.92
C ILE A 6 -32.32 -42.32 29.97
N LEU A 7 -31.94 -41.19 30.57
CA LEU A 7 -30.54 -40.73 30.55
C LEU A 7 -29.71 -41.02 31.82
N ASP A 8 -30.29 -41.60 32.88
CA ASP A 8 -29.59 -41.79 34.16
C ASP A 8 -29.17 -43.25 34.48
N ALA A 9 -29.32 -44.20 33.55
CA ALA A 9 -28.79 -45.55 33.77
C ALA A 9 -27.26 -45.54 33.57
N PRO A 10 -26.44 -45.90 34.58
CA PRO A 10 -24.99 -45.97 34.42
C PRO A 10 -24.67 -47.05 33.38
N LEU A 11 -24.08 -46.63 32.25
CA LEU A 11 -23.61 -47.54 31.21
C LEU A 11 -22.59 -48.51 31.82
N ASP A 12 -22.85 -49.81 31.66
CA ASP A 12 -21.94 -50.87 32.08
C ASP A 12 -20.58 -50.68 31.37
N PRO A 13 -19.48 -50.48 32.13
CA PRO A 13 -18.16 -50.17 31.57
C PRO A 13 -17.64 -51.25 30.62
N ASP A 14 -18.09 -52.50 30.77
CA ASP A 14 -17.66 -53.64 29.95
C ASP A 14 -18.63 -53.99 28.82
N SER A 15 -19.65 -53.15 28.59
CA SER A 15 -20.56 -53.36 27.46
C SER A 15 -19.81 -53.26 26.11
N PRO A 16 -20.16 -54.06 25.09
CA PRO A 16 -19.55 -53.96 23.76
C PRO A 16 -19.65 -52.55 23.15
N LEU A 17 -20.70 -51.81 23.52
CA LEU A 17 -20.99 -50.46 23.07
C LEU A 17 -20.08 -49.42 23.75
N SER A 18 -19.82 -49.55 25.06
CA SER A 18 -18.85 -48.70 25.77
C SER A 18 -17.43 -48.92 25.26
N LEU A 19 -17.04 -50.17 25.01
CA LEU A 19 -15.74 -50.51 24.41
C LEU A 19 -15.59 -49.95 22.99
N MET A 20 -16.63 -50.03 22.15
CA MET A 20 -16.62 -49.42 20.82
C MET A 20 -16.46 -47.90 20.87
N ILE A 21 -17.24 -47.20 21.70
CA ILE A 21 -17.14 -45.74 21.83
C ILE A 21 -15.76 -45.33 22.35
N ARG A 22 -15.20 -46.08 23.31
CA ARG A 22 -13.88 -45.78 23.89
C ARG A 22 -12.73 -45.93 22.89
N HIS A 23 -12.81 -46.90 21.97
CA HIS A 23 -11.75 -47.15 20.99
C HIS A 23 -11.94 -46.42 19.65
N TRP A 24 -13.18 -46.25 19.17
CA TRP A 24 -13.48 -45.61 17.88
C TRP A 24 -13.95 -44.16 18.01
N GLY A 25 -14.34 -43.73 19.21
CA GLY A 25 -14.73 -42.34 19.49
C GLY A 25 -13.63 -41.32 19.18
N PRO A 26 -12.40 -41.47 19.70
CA PRO A 26 -11.34 -40.47 19.46
C PRO A 26 -10.98 -40.29 17.97
N PRO A 27 -10.85 -41.36 17.15
CA PRO A 27 -10.69 -41.23 15.70
C PRO A 27 -11.88 -40.53 15.01
N LEU A 28 -13.12 -40.89 15.35
CA LEU A 28 -14.32 -40.28 14.74
C LEU A 28 -14.44 -38.79 15.10
N ILE A 29 -14.18 -38.42 16.35
CA ILE A 29 -14.12 -37.02 16.79
C ILE A 29 -13.03 -36.28 16.02
N SER A 30 -11.86 -36.87 15.84
CA SER A 30 -10.77 -36.28 15.05
C SER A 30 -11.14 -36.05 13.59
N ILE A 31 -11.84 -37.00 12.96
CA ILE A 31 -12.31 -36.86 11.57
C ILE A 31 -13.38 -35.77 11.46
N LEU A 32 -14.33 -35.71 12.40
CA LEU A 32 -15.38 -34.70 12.40
C LEU A 32 -14.81 -33.30 12.63
N VAL A 33 -13.93 -33.14 13.63
CA VAL A 33 -13.27 -31.87 13.94
C VAL A 33 -12.32 -31.46 12.81
N GLY A 34 -11.53 -32.40 12.29
CA GLY A 34 -10.64 -32.16 11.15
C GLY A 34 -11.40 -31.81 9.87
N GLY A 35 -12.51 -32.49 9.60
CA GLY A 35 -13.39 -32.21 8.47
C GLY A 35 -14.06 -30.84 8.58
N LEU A 36 -14.53 -30.47 9.77
CA LEU A 36 -15.09 -29.12 10.02
C LEU A 36 -14.03 -28.03 9.87
N PHE A 37 -12.82 -28.27 10.38
CA PHE A 37 -11.70 -27.34 10.22
C PHE A 37 -11.33 -27.16 8.74
N ALA A 38 -11.16 -28.27 8.00
CA ALA A 38 -10.80 -28.25 6.59
C ALA A 38 -11.87 -27.62 5.70
N SER A 39 -13.16 -27.80 6.04
CA SER A 39 -14.27 -27.29 5.22
C SER A 39 -14.68 -25.84 5.54
N VAL A 40 -14.52 -25.38 6.78
CA VAL A 40 -15.04 -24.07 7.20
C VAL A 40 -13.94 -23.10 7.63
N LEU A 41 -13.03 -23.54 8.49
CA LEU A 41 -12.02 -22.64 9.07
C LEU A 41 -10.86 -22.40 8.11
N PHE A 42 -10.38 -23.45 7.44
CA PHE A 42 -9.25 -23.35 6.51
C PHE A 42 -9.54 -22.43 5.31
N PRO A 43 -10.69 -22.53 4.60
CA PRO A 43 -10.97 -21.63 3.48
C PRO A 43 -11.07 -20.16 3.92
N ARG A 44 -11.70 -19.87 5.06
CA ARG A 44 -11.82 -18.50 5.58
C ARG A 44 -10.45 -17.91 5.97
N TRP A 45 -9.60 -18.72 6.59
CA TRP A 45 -8.23 -18.33 6.90
C TRP A 45 -7.39 -18.11 5.63
N GLN A 46 -7.55 -18.97 4.62
CA GLN A 46 -6.88 -18.81 3.33
C GLN A 46 -7.36 -17.56 2.59
N GLU A 47 -8.66 -17.26 2.60
CA GLU A 47 -9.23 -16.04 2.00
C GLU A 47 -8.72 -14.78 2.71
N SER A 48 -8.68 -14.75 4.04
CA SER A 48 -8.16 -13.59 4.76
C SER A 48 -6.66 -13.39 4.49
N TRP A 49 -5.88 -14.47 4.51
CA TRP A 49 -4.45 -14.42 4.22
C TRP A 49 -4.15 -13.98 2.78
N THR A 50 -4.88 -14.50 1.80
CA THR A 50 -4.72 -14.11 0.40
C THR A 50 -5.11 -12.65 0.16
N ARG A 51 -6.18 -12.14 0.80
CA ARG A 51 -6.56 -10.73 0.75
C ARG A 51 -5.49 -9.82 1.35
N THR A 52 -4.97 -10.16 2.53
CA THR A 52 -3.89 -9.39 3.17
C THR A 52 -2.64 -9.38 2.27
N ARG A 53 -2.25 -10.55 1.75
CA ARG A 53 -1.09 -10.65 0.85
C ARG A 53 -1.26 -9.82 -0.43
N ALA A 54 -2.43 -9.88 -1.07
CA ALA A 54 -2.72 -9.10 -2.26
C ALA A 54 -2.65 -7.58 -1.97
N ARG A 55 -3.21 -7.15 -0.84
CA ARG A 55 -3.13 -5.74 -0.41
C ARG A 55 -1.68 -5.30 -0.21
N SER A 56 -0.87 -6.07 0.52
CA SER A 56 0.55 -5.73 0.73
C SER A 56 1.35 -5.71 -0.58
N GLN A 57 1.07 -6.64 -1.50
CA GLN A 57 1.72 -6.66 -2.80
C GLN A 57 1.38 -5.41 -3.63
N HIS A 58 0.11 -5.03 -3.70
CA HIS A 58 -0.30 -3.80 -4.38
C HIS A 58 0.23 -2.54 -3.70
N GLY A 59 0.33 -2.53 -2.36
CA GLY A 59 0.95 -1.43 -1.63
C GLY A 59 2.44 -1.26 -1.96
N LEU A 60 3.17 -2.37 -2.14
CA LEU A 60 4.56 -2.36 -2.55
C LEU A 60 4.72 -1.86 -4.00
N GLU A 61 3.92 -2.38 -4.92
CA GLU A 61 3.88 -1.93 -6.32
C GLU A 61 3.57 -0.42 -6.40
N MET A 62 2.59 0.05 -5.63
CA MET A 62 2.24 1.47 -5.55
C MET A 62 3.40 2.31 -5.01
N THR A 63 4.14 1.81 -4.02
CA THR A 63 5.32 2.49 -3.47
C THR A 63 6.42 2.65 -4.53
N GLU A 64 6.68 1.61 -5.31
CA GLU A 64 7.67 1.63 -6.41
C GLU A 64 7.26 2.61 -7.51
N ASN A 65 5.98 2.59 -7.91
CA ASN A 65 5.43 3.52 -8.89
C ASN A 65 5.54 4.97 -8.42
N LEU A 66 5.19 5.25 -7.15
CA LEU A 66 5.36 6.58 -6.55
C LEU A 66 6.83 7.02 -6.53
N ALA A 67 7.75 6.13 -6.14
CA ALA A 67 9.19 6.43 -6.11
C ALA A 67 9.74 6.78 -7.50
N SER A 68 9.33 6.01 -8.52
CA SER A 68 9.68 6.25 -9.92
C SER A 68 9.12 7.58 -10.42
N SER A 69 7.83 7.83 -10.18
CA SER A 69 7.16 9.07 -10.60
C SER A 69 7.72 10.31 -9.91
N PHE A 70 8.10 10.20 -8.63
CA PHE A 70 8.82 11.27 -7.93
C PHE A 70 10.14 11.58 -8.62
N SER A 71 10.94 10.55 -8.93
CA SER A 71 12.24 10.73 -9.58
C SER A 71 12.11 11.38 -10.96
N ALA A 72 11.08 11.01 -11.73
CA ALA A 72 10.77 11.64 -13.01
C ALA A 72 10.40 13.12 -12.84
N TYR A 73 9.54 13.43 -11.85
CA TYR A 73 9.12 14.79 -11.55
C TYR A 73 10.29 15.68 -11.10
N LEU A 74 11.16 15.18 -10.20
CA LEU A 74 12.38 15.87 -9.79
C LEU A 74 13.34 16.11 -10.96
N THR A 75 13.47 15.14 -11.86
CA THR A 75 14.32 15.27 -13.05
C THR A 75 13.80 16.38 -13.97
N ALA A 76 12.48 16.46 -14.17
CA ALA A 76 11.87 17.53 -14.94
C ALA A 76 12.09 18.91 -14.31
N TRP A 77 11.97 19.02 -12.98
CA TRP A 77 12.30 20.24 -12.25
C TRP A 77 13.75 20.65 -12.39
N ARG A 78 14.69 19.72 -12.23
CA ARG A 78 16.12 19.99 -12.42
C ARG A 78 16.41 20.56 -13.80
N ARG A 79 15.87 19.96 -14.86
CA ARG A 79 16.03 20.46 -16.23
C ARG A 79 15.50 21.88 -16.41
N LEU A 80 14.38 22.22 -15.76
CA LEU A 80 13.82 23.57 -15.75
C LEU A 80 14.71 24.58 -15.02
N ILE A 81 15.27 24.20 -13.88
CA ILE A 81 16.21 25.04 -13.12
C ILE A 81 17.48 25.27 -13.94
N ASP A 82 18.05 24.20 -14.53
CA ASP A 82 19.29 24.28 -15.32
C ASP A 82 19.12 25.25 -16.51
N ILE A 83 18.00 25.18 -17.25
CA ILE A 83 17.77 26.09 -18.38
C ILE A 83 17.38 27.52 -17.93
N ALA A 84 16.72 27.67 -16.79
CA ALA A 84 16.45 28.98 -16.21
C ALA A 84 17.74 29.69 -15.77
N GLY A 85 18.71 28.94 -15.22
CA GLY A 85 20.05 29.46 -14.92
C GLY A 85 20.74 30.00 -16.17
N LEU A 86 20.70 29.26 -17.28
CA LEU A 86 21.24 29.73 -18.56
C LEU A 86 20.56 31.03 -19.04
N GLN A 87 19.25 31.17 -18.83
CA GLN A 87 18.49 32.36 -19.19
C GLN A 87 18.89 33.61 -18.38
N GLN A 88 19.33 33.42 -17.13
CA GLN A 88 19.84 34.50 -16.29
C GLN A 88 21.23 34.97 -16.73
N GLU A 89 22.08 34.04 -17.18
CA GLU A 89 23.43 34.33 -17.66
C GLU A 89 23.43 34.99 -19.05
N ARG A 90 22.52 34.57 -19.93
CA ARG A 90 22.39 35.10 -21.29
C ARG A 90 20.99 34.91 -21.89
N PRO A 91 20.63 35.68 -22.93
CA PRO A 91 19.45 35.37 -23.73
C PRO A 91 19.51 33.96 -24.32
N LEU A 92 18.40 33.23 -24.22
CA LEU A 92 18.25 31.87 -24.77
C LEU A 92 18.17 31.90 -26.31
N THR A 93 18.78 30.92 -26.96
CA THR A 93 18.59 30.69 -28.41
C THR A 93 17.18 30.16 -28.69
N GLU A 94 16.74 30.18 -29.96
CA GLU A 94 15.43 29.63 -30.32
C GLU A 94 15.32 28.13 -30.01
N GLU A 95 16.40 27.35 -30.20
CA GLU A 95 16.40 25.93 -29.83
C GLU A 95 16.31 25.73 -28.31
N GLU A 96 16.87 26.64 -27.51
CA GLU A 96 16.77 26.59 -26.06
C GLU A 96 15.39 26.99 -25.57
N LYS A 97 14.75 28.01 -26.18
CA LYS A 97 13.36 28.36 -25.89
C LYS A 97 12.42 27.20 -26.19
N ALA A 98 12.62 26.52 -27.31
CA ALA A 98 11.85 25.31 -27.66
C ALA A 98 12.05 24.20 -26.61
N ARG A 99 13.30 23.96 -26.17
CA ARG A 99 13.60 23.01 -25.08
C ARG A 99 12.97 23.39 -23.75
N LEU A 100 12.96 24.67 -23.39
CA LEU A 100 12.32 25.18 -22.17
C LEU A 100 10.82 24.85 -22.18
N LEU A 101 10.12 25.12 -23.29
CA LEU A 101 8.71 24.77 -23.42
C LEU A 101 8.47 23.25 -23.31
N GLY A 102 9.36 22.44 -23.90
CA GLY A 102 9.36 20.99 -23.73
C GLY A 102 9.50 20.55 -22.28
N PHE A 103 10.46 21.12 -21.53
CA PHE A 103 10.64 20.80 -20.12
C PHE A 103 9.45 21.23 -19.24
N VAL A 104 8.76 22.32 -19.59
CA VAL A 104 7.51 22.72 -18.90
C VAL A 104 6.42 21.67 -19.12
N ALA A 105 6.29 21.17 -20.34
CA ALA A 105 5.33 20.11 -20.68
C ALA A 105 5.68 18.80 -19.95
N ASP A 106 6.94 18.37 -19.98
CA ASP A 106 7.43 17.18 -19.29
C ASP A 106 7.16 17.26 -17.78
N ARG A 107 7.43 18.41 -17.16
CA ARG A 107 7.15 18.64 -15.74
C ARG A 107 5.66 18.50 -15.45
N ASN A 108 4.79 19.10 -16.26
CA ASN A 108 3.34 19.00 -16.07
C ASN A 108 2.85 17.56 -16.19
N ALA A 109 3.34 16.82 -17.18
CA ALA A 109 3.00 15.41 -17.36
C ALA A 109 3.45 14.57 -16.15
N ALA A 110 4.71 14.72 -15.72
CA ALA A 110 5.24 14.01 -14.56
C ALA A 110 4.50 14.36 -13.27
N ARG A 111 4.13 15.63 -13.09
CA ARG A 111 3.33 16.08 -11.95
C ARG A 111 1.96 15.41 -11.95
N ASN A 112 1.25 15.44 -13.08
CA ASN A 112 -0.08 14.83 -13.18
C ASN A 112 -0.06 13.33 -12.85
N THR A 113 0.93 12.61 -13.37
CA THR A 113 1.15 11.19 -13.03
C THR A 113 1.41 11.00 -11.53
N LEU A 114 2.24 11.85 -10.92
CA LEU A 114 2.51 11.77 -9.49
C LEU A 114 1.24 12.04 -8.66
N LEU A 115 0.44 13.03 -9.04
CA LEU A 115 -0.82 13.36 -8.37
C LEU A 115 -1.83 12.21 -8.45
N ASP A 116 -1.97 11.57 -9.62
CA ASP A 116 -2.83 10.40 -9.80
C ASP A 116 -2.40 9.25 -8.88
N LEU A 117 -1.09 8.94 -8.86
CA LEU A 117 -0.54 7.89 -8.00
C LEU A 117 -0.72 8.22 -6.51
N CYS A 118 -0.55 9.48 -6.11
CA CYS A 118 -0.81 9.92 -4.73
C CYS A 118 -2.27 9.72 -4.34
N ALA A 119 -3.22 10.05 -5.23
CA ALA A 119 -4.64 9.85 -4.99
C ALA A 119 -4.99 8.35 -4.85
N ARG A 120 -4.47 7.51 -5.75
CA ARG A 120 -4.67 6.05 -5.71
C ARG A 120 -3.99 5.40 -4.51
N GLY A 121 -2.86 5.94 -4.07
CA GLY A 121 -2.10 5.47 -2.92
C GLY A 121 -2.91 5.53 -1.61
N GLN A 122 -3.87 6.45 -1.50
CA GLN A 122 -4.72 6.58 -0.31
C GLN A 122 -5.53 5.31 0.00
N LEU A 123 -5.76 4.45 -1.00
CA LEU A 123 -6.47 3.17 -0.81
C LEU A 123 -5.61 2.10 -0.10
N TYR A 124 -4.28 2.25 -0.14
CA TYR A 124 -3.33 1.23 0.30
C TYR A 124 -2.61 1.63 1.58
N PHE A 125 -2.30 2.91 1.75
CA PHE A 125 -1.46 3.41 2.82
C PHE A 125 -2.25 3.83 4.07
N SER A 126 -1.55 3.94 5.18
CA SER A 126 -2.08 4.39 6.47
C SER A 126 -2.36 5.89 6.47
N ASP A 127 -3.19 6.34 7.41
CA ASP A 127 -3.52 7.76 7.59
C ASP A 127 -2.26 8.62 7.74
N ALA A 128 -1.25 8.15 8.47
CA ALA A 128 0.01 8.89 8.65
C ALA A 128 0.77 9.12 7.33
N ALA A 129 0.77 8.14 6.43
CA ALA A 129 1.35 8.27 5.11
C ALA A 129 0.50 9.20 4.22
N CYS A 130 -0.82 9.07 4.29
CA CYS A 130 -1.78 9.92 3.58
C CYS A 130 -1.68 11.39 4.00
N ASP A 131 -1.52 11.66 5.29
CA ASP A 131 -1.29 13.01 5.84
C ASP A 131 0.00 13.61 5.29
N THR A 132 1.09 12.82 5.30
CA THR A 132 2.38 13.25 4.75
C THR A 132 2.31 13.53 3.25
N ILE A 133 1.56 12.71 2.49
CA ILE A 133 1.30 12.96 1.07
C ILE A 133 0.50 14.27 0.92
N THR A 134 -0.54 14.47 1.71
CA THR A 134 -1.39 15.67 1.65
C THR A 134 -0.58 16.95 1.94
N GLU A 135 0.26 16.93 2.97
CA GLU A 135 1.18 18.03 3.26
C GLU A 135 2.10 18.36 2.07
N PHE A 136 2.64 17.32 1.41
CA PHE A 136 3.45 17.50 0.20
C PHE A 136 2.64 18.08 -0.95
N LEU A 137 1.41 17.60 -1.17
CA LEU A 137 0.55 18.09 -2.26
C LEU A 137 0.21 19.58 -2.08
N ASP A 138 -0.05 20.00 -0.85
CA ASP A 138 -0.30 21.39 -0.53
C ASP A 138 0.95 22.26 -0.66
N TRP A 139 2.10 21.74 -0.25
CA TRP A 139 3.39 22.41 -0.47
C TRP A 139 3.69 22.54 -1.98
N ASP A 140 3.55 21.46 -2.75
CA ASP A 140 3.78 21.43 -4.20
C ASP A 140 2.86 22.40 -4.94
N ARG A 141 1.58 22.48 -4.56
CA ARG A 141 0.63 23.45 -5.13
C ARG A 141 1.12 24.88 -4.95
N LYS A 142 1.70 25.21 -3.80
CA LYS A 142 2.27 26.54 -3.53
C LYS A 142 3.51 26.78 -4.39
N GLN A 143 4.37 25.78 -4.61
CA GLN A 143 5.56 25.92 -5.45
C GLN A 143 5.22 26.03 -6.94
N ALA A 144 4.22 25.29 -7.42
CA ALA A 144 3.82 25.28 -8.82
C ALA A 144 3.32 26.65 -9.33
N ALA A 145 2.86 27.51 -8.42
CA ALA A 145 2.41 28.87 -8.72
C ALA A 145 3.55 29.91 -8.71
N LYS A 146 4.75 29.55 -8.26
CA LYS A 146 5.88 30.47 -8.16
C LYS A 146 6.56 30.69 -9.51
N ARG A 147 7.29 31.81 -9.61
CA ARG A 147 8.21 32.07 -10.73
C ARG A 147 9.43 31.15 -10.61
N LEU A 148 10.10 30.89 -11.72
CA LEU A 148 11.30 30.05 -11.76
C LEU A 148 12.37 30.50 -10.76
N ASP A 149 12.55 31.81 -10.60
CA ASP A 149 13.54 32.40 -9.69
C ASP A 149 13.20 32.23 -8.20
N ASP A 150 11.92 31.98 -7.88
CA ASP A 150 11.42 31.82 -6.51
C ASP A 150 11.24 30.33 -6.11
N LEU A 151 11.66 29.41 -6.99
CA LEU A 151 11.52 27.98 -6.75
C LEU A 151 12.49 27.52 -5.66
N PRO A 152 12.07 26.54 -4.85
CA PRO A 152 12.94 25.97 -3.84
C PRO A 152 14.05 25.15 -4.50
N ASP A 153 15.19 25.06 -3.81
CA ASP A 153 16.31 24.23 -4.22
C ASP A 153 15.92 22.74 -4.30
N LEU A 154 16.61 21.99 -5.17
CA LEU A 154 16.41 20.56 -5.38
C LEU A 154 16.55 19.75 -4.09
N GLU A 155 17.35 20.20 -3.12
CA GLU A 155 17.45 19.53 -1.83
C GLU A 155 16.14 19.58 -1.03
N GLU A 156 15.36 20.66 -1.10
CA GLU A 156 14.05 20.72 -0.42
C GLU A 156 13.07 19.69 -1.00
N TRP A 157 13.09 19.53 -2.32
CA TRP A 157 12.31 18.48 -2.97
C TRP A 157 12.74 17.07 -2.57
N ARG A 158 14.05 16.84 -2.41
CA ARG A 158 14.60 15.56 -1.92
C ARG A 158 14.22 15.28 -0.47
N VAL A 159 14.10 16.31 0.37
CA VAL A 159 13.59 16.17 1.74
C VAL A 159 12.16 15.62 1.71
N TRP A 160 11.29 16.17 0.86
CA TRP A 160 9.93 15.66 0.67
C TRP A 160 9.89 14.22 0.17
N GLN A 161 10.68 13.90 -0.87
CA GLN A 161 10.78 12.54 -1.38
C GLN A 161 11.20 11.56 -0.28
N LYS A 162 12.25 11.90 0.50
CA LYS A 162 12.71 11.07 1.61
C LYS A 162 11.65 10.92 2.71
N LYS A 163 10.93 11.99 3.04
CA LYS A 163 9.87 12.00 4.05
C LYS A 163 8.74 11.05 3.67
N ILE A 164 8.22 11.16 2.45
CA ILE A 164 7.15 10.29 1.93
C ILE A 164 7.62 8.85 1.84
N MET A 165 8.77 8.60 1.20
CA MET A 165 9.31 7.24 1.04
C MET A 165 9.56 6.53 2.37
N ARG A 166 9.90 7.28 3.44
CA ARG A 166 10.03 6.72 4.78
C ARG A 166 8.70 6.20 5.31
N GLN A 167 7.61 6.96 5.15
CA GLN A 167 6.28 6.54 5.59
C GLN A 167 5.76 5.36 4.78
N LEU A 168 5.90 5.40 3.44
CA LEU A 168 5.47 4.28 2.59
C LEU A 168 6.22 2.97 2.93
N LYS A 169 7.53 3.07 3.21
CA LYS A 169 8.32 1.91 3.66
C LYS A 169 7.90 1.40 5.04
N ALA A 170 7.50 2.29 5.94
CA ALA A 170 6.99 1.91 7.25
C ALA A 170 5.67 1.13 7.10
N ASP A 171 4.76 1.62 6.26
CA ASP A 171 3.50 0.95 5.95
C ASP A 171 3.73 -0.44 5.33
N ALA A 172 4.59 -0.52 4.31
CA ALA A 172 4.93 -1.78 3.65
C ALA A 172 5.50 -2.84 4.61
N ARG A 173 6.22 -2.41 5.66
CA ARG A 173 6.74 -3.32 6.72
C ARG A 173 5.70 -3.67 7.78
N SER A 174 4.73 -2.80 8.01
CA SER A 174 3.74 -2.97 9.07
C SER A 174 2.70 -4.07 8.77
N GLY A 175 2.60 -4.51 7.51
CA GLY A 175 1.73 -5.61 7.10
C GLY A 175 0.24 -5.39 7.39
N ARG A 176 -0.17 -4.12 7.57
CA ARG A 176 -1.59 -3.74 7.76
C ARG A 176 -2.35 -3.72 6.43
#